data_AF-C6SDX0-F1
#
_entry.id   AF-C6SDX0-F1
#
_cell.length_a   1.000
_cell.length_b   1.000
_cell.length_c   1.000
_cell.angle_alpha   90.00
_cell.angle_beta   90.00
_cell.angle_gamma   90.00
#
_symmetry.space_group_name_H-M   'P 1'
#
loop_
_entity.id
_entity.type
_entity.pdbx_description
1 polymer ?
#
loop_
_entity_poly.entity_id
_entity_poly.type
_entity_poly.pdbx_seq_one_letter_code
_entity_poly.pdbx_strand_id
1 'polypeptide(L)' 'MKCIDQLPEEFTLSQIYEFENKLSIQFPQNNHIRDKIRQQLQILRDQNTIEFIGRGLYKKIDKLPPTSKAF' A
#
# COMPACT_ATOMS: atom_id res chain seq x y z
N MET A 1 -1.87 7.33 -5.74
CA MET A 1 -2.08 5.98 -6.29
C MET A 1 -3.44 5.54 -5.77
N LYS A 2 -4.52 5.67 -6.57
CA LYS A 2 -5.91 5.68 -6.04
C LYS A 2 -6.34 4.40 -5.29
N CYS A 3 -5.70 3.27 -5.58
CA CYS A 3 -6.03 1.99 -4.92
C CYS A 3 -5.70 2.00 -3.43
N ILE A 4 -4.62 2.66 -3.03
CA ILE A 4 -4.20 2.70 -1.63
C ILE A 4 -5.09 3.65 -0.85
N ASP A 5 -5.53 4.74 -1.47
CA ASP A 5 -6.48 5.69 -0.87
C ASP A 5 -7.84 5.03 -0.56
N GLN A 6 -8.25 4.02 -1.35
CA GLN A 6 -9.48 3.25 -1.13
C GLN A 6 -9.36 2.16 -0.06
N LEU A 7 -8.15 1.82 0.36
CA LEU A 7 -7.94 0.83 1.42
C LEU A 7 -8.09 1.46 2.81
N PRO A 8 -8.43 0.65 3.82
CA PRO A 8 -8.36 1.07 5.22
C PRO A 8 -6.94 1.50 5.63
N GLU A 9 -6.83 2.11 6.81
CA GLU A 9 -5.54 2.50 7.39
C GLU A 9 -4.61 1.28 7.54
N GLU A 10 -5.15 0.16 8.00
CA GLU A 10 -4.44 -1.13 8.06
C GLU A 10 -4.99 -2.06 6.99
N PHE A 11 -4.12 -2.53 6.10
CA PHE A 11 -4.50 -3.40 4.99
C PHE A 11 -3.47 -4.51 4.78
N THR A 12 -3.92 -5.62 4.20
CA THR A 12 -3.04 -6.74 3.88
C THR A 12 -2.64 -6.74 2.41
N LEU A 13 -1.51 -7.37 2.10
CA LEU A 13 -1.07 -7.64 0.74
C LEU A 13 -2.16 -8.35 -0.07
N SER A 14 -2.86 -9.30 0.56
CA SER A 14 -3.96 -10.05 -0.04
C SER A 14 -5.13 -9.14 -0.41
N GLN A 15 -5.53 -8.20 0.45
CA GLN A 15 -6.58 -7.22 0.13
C GLN A 15 -6.20 -6.35 -1.07
N ILE A 16 -4.93 -5.94 -1.16
CA ILE A 16 -4.43 -5.23 -2.34
C ILE A 16 -4.49 -6.10 -3.60
N TYR A 17 -4.20 -7.39 -3.49
CA TYR A 17 -4.33 -8.33 -4.60
C TYR A 17 -5.78 -8.60 -5.00
N GLU A 18 -6.79 -8.35 -4.17
CA GLU A 18 -8.18 -8.36 -4.62
C GLU A 18 -8.46 -7.26 -5.67
N PHE A 19 -7.77 -6.13 -5.58
CA PHE A 19 -7.82 -5.08 -6.61
C PHE A 19 -7.07 -5.48 -7.88
N GLU A 20 -6.10 -6.40 -7.81
CA GLU A 20 -5.44 -6.95 -8.99
C GLU A 20 -6.46 -7.60 -9.92
N ASN A 21 -7.38 -8.40 -9.40
CA ASN A 21 -8.42 -9.02 -10.22
C ASN A 21 -9.27 -7.97 -10.95
N LYS A 22 -9.67 -6.90 -10.25
CA LYS A 22 -10.40 -5.78 -10.86
C LYS A 22 -9.58 -5.05 -11.93
N LEU A 23 -8.30 -4.81 -11.66
CA LEU A 23 -7.38 -4.14 -12.57
C LEU A 23 -6.99 -5.02 -13.76
N SER A 24 -6.91 -6.34 -13.59
CA SER A 24 -6.63 -7.29 -14.66
C SER A 24 -7.80 -7.35 -15.65
N ILE A 25 -9.04 -7.29 -15.14
CA ILE A 25 -10.23 -7.16 -15.99
C ILE A 25 -10.22 -5.84 -16.77
N GLN A 26 -9.84 -4.72 -16.13
CA GLN A 26 -9.76 -3.41 -16.79
C GLN A 26 -8.56 -3.28 -17.76
N PHE A 27 -7.44 -3.94 -17.45
CA PHE A 27 -6.18 -3.87 -18.18
C PHE A 27 -5.67 -5.29 -18.49
N PRO A 28 -6.34 -6.03 -19.38
CA PRO A 28 -6.04 -7.44 -19.67
C PRO A 28 -4.64 -7.67 -20.28
N GLN A 29 -4.00 -6.63 -20.83
CA GLN A 29 -2.63 -6.70 -21.34
C GLN A 29 -1.54 -6.55 -20.26
N ASN A 30 -1.91 -6.20 -19.03
CA ASN A 30 -0.95 -5.88 -17.97
C ASN A 30 -0.73 -7.13 -17.09
N ASN A 31 0.11 -8.05 -17.55
CA ASN A 31 0.39 -9.31 -16.83
C ASN A 31 1.23 -9.14 -15.55
N HIS A 32 1.72 -7.92 -15.27
CA HIS A 32 2.64 -7.63 -14.16
C HIS A 32 2.03 -6.67 -13.11
N ILE A 33 0.72 -6.75 -12.85
CA ILE A 33 0.05 -5.89 -11.87
C ILE A 33 0.60 -6.13 -10.46
N ARG A 34 0.84 -7.40 -10.06
CA ARG A 34 1.43 -7.76 -8.75
C ARG A 34 2.79 -7.12 -8.53
N ASP A 35 3.63 -7.11 -9.55
CA ASP A 35 4.99 -6.59 -9.44
C ASP A 35 4.96 -5.07 -9.28
N LYS A 36 4.12 -4.38 -10.07
CA LYS A 36 3.90 -2.92 -9.94
C LYS A 36 3.35 -2.54 -8.57
N ILE A 37 2.42 -3.34 -8.04
CA ILE A 37 1.90 -3.16 -6.68
C ILE A 37 3.02 -3.24 -5.65
N ARG A 38 3.86 -4.29 -5.71
CA ARG A 38 4.99 -4.45 -4.77
C ARG A 38 5.98 -3.29 -4.89
N GLN A 39 6.29 -2.88 -6.12
CA GLN A 39 7.15 -1.74 -6.38
C GLN A 39 6.60 -0.46 -5.76
N GLN A 40 5.29 -0.21 -5.89
CA GLN A 40 4.67 0.96 -5.27
C GLN A 40 4.68 0.89 -3.74
N LEU A 41 4.40 -0.28 -3.16
CA LEU A 41 4.45 -0.45 -1.70
C LEU A 41 5.87 -0.19 -1.16
N GLN A 42 6.91 -0.60 -1.89
CA GLN A 42 8.29 -0.28 -1.55
C GLN A 42 8.53 1.24 -1.57
N ILE A 43 8.12 1.93 -2.64
CA ILE A 43 8.26 3.40 -2.73
C ILE A 43 7.54 4.10 -1.57
N LEU A 44 6.31 3.70 -1.26
CA LEU A 44 5.53 4.31 -0.19
C LEU A 44 6.09 4.04 1.21
N ARG A 45 6.66 2.85 1.40
CA ARG A 45 7.38 2.51 2.62
C ARG A 45 8.62 3.38 2.77
N ASP A 46 9.38 3.52 1.69
CA ASP A 46 10.61 4.33 1.67
C ASP A 46 10.31 5.83 1.82
N GLN A 47 9.09 6.27 1.48
CA GLN A 47 8.57 7.62 1.70
C GLN A 47 7.93 7.81 3.09
N ASN A 48 8.01 6.82 3.99
CA ASN A 48 7.33 6.80 5.30
C ASN A 48 5.83 7.14 5.20
N THR A 49 5.18 6.71 4.11
CA THR A 49 3.73 6.85 3.93
C THR A 49 3.00 5.60 4.42
N ILE A 50 3.66 4.44 4.38
CA ILE A 50 3.16 3.18 4.95
C ILE A 50 4.25 2.49 5.77
N GLU A 51 3.84 1.75 6.78
CA GLU A 51 4.67 0.90 7.61
C GLU A 51 4.35 -0.57 7.34
N PHE A 52 5.38 -1.42 7.27
CA PHE A 52 5.19 -2.86 7.20
C PHE A 52 5.18 -3.45 8.60
N ILE A 53 4.02 -3.89 9.07
CA ILE A 53 3.85 -4.46 10.40
C ILE A 53 4.34 -5.93 10.45
N GLY A 54 4.18 -6.68 9.36
CA GLY A 54 4.59 -8.07 9.27
C GLY A 54 3.51 -9.01 8.75
N ARG A 55 3.88 -10.22 8.32
CA ARG A 55 2.96 -11.23 7.75
C ARG A 55 2.13 -10.73 6.55
N GLY A 56 2.67 -9.77 5.79
CA GLY A 56 1.93 -9.14 4.68
C GLY A 56 0.94 -8.07 5.13
N LEU A 57 0.98 -7.63 6.38
CA LEU A 57 0.20 -6.51 6.90
C LEU A 57 0.97 -5.19 6.74
N TYR A 58 0.26 -4.17 6.28
CA TYR A 58 0.73 -2.81 6.09
C TYR A 58 -0.19 -1.85 6.82
N LYS A 59 0.35 -0.72 7.26
CA LYS A 59 -0.39 0.36 7.90
C LYS A 59 -0.02 1.68 7.26
N LYS A 60 -1.00 2.54 7.00
CA LYS A 60 -0.76 3.91 6.56
C LYS A 60 -0.23 4.71 7.74
N ILE A 61 0.89 5.39 7.51
CA ILE A 61 1.38 6.39 8.44
C ILE A 61 0.65 7.67 8.08
N ASP A 62 -0.52 7.89 8.69
CA ASP A 62 -1.08 9.23 8.71
C ASP A 62 -0.04 10.10 9.42
N LYS A 63 0.43 11.15 8.73
CA LYS A 63 1.32 12.14 9.32
C LYS A 63 0.55 12.86 10.44
N LEU A 64 0.47 12.24 11.62
CA LEU A 64 0.45 13.02 12.84
C LEU A 64 1.80 13.76 12.83
N PRO A 65 1.83 15.10 12.96
CA PRO A 65 3.10 15.79 13.10
C PRO A 65 3.88 15.10 14.22
N PRO A 66 5.21 14.92 14.09
CA PRO A 66 5.98 14.38 15.18
C PRO A 66 5.70 15.29 16.37
N THR A 67 4.94 14.80 17.35
CA THR A 67 4.85 15.46 18.64
C THR A 67 6.26 15.32 19.19
N SER A 68 7.06 16.36 18.98
CA SER A 68 8.29 16.61 19.70
C SER A 68 7.95 16.61 21.18
N LYS A 69 7.90 15.42 21.79
CA LYS A 69 8.25 15.26 23.19
C LYS A 69 9.76 15.39 23.25
N ALA A 70 10.21 16.64 23.14
CA ALA A 70 11.46 17.03 23.76
C ALA A 70 11.19 16.97 25.27
N PHE A 71 11.85 16.00 25.91
CA PHE A 71 12.02 15.98 27.35
C PHE A 71 12.92 17.15 27.78
#